data_AF-A0A657IV43-F1
#
_entry.id   AF-A0A657IV43-F1
#
_cell.length_a   1.000
_cell.length_b   1.000
_cell.length_c   1.000
_cell.angle_alpha   90.00
_cell.angle_beta   90.00
_cell.angle_gamma   90.00
#
_symmetry.space_group_name_H-M   'P 1'
#
loop_
_entity.id
_entity.type
_entity.pdbx_description
1 polymer ?
#
loop_
_entity_poly.entity_id
_entity_poly.type
_entity_poly.pdbx_seq_one_letter_code
_entity_poly.pdbx_strand_id
1 'polypeptide(L)'
;MPQSPQHVLARWAQLPDHEQHVRTVTRAFRERYGQDPDGVWSAPGRLNLLGEYVDFNGGCALPTPLPYRTLIAARLRTDGVLHAESLQLPGPGSRSRTSPRARSPGGSATSAASPGP
;
A
#
# COMPACT_ATOMS: atom_id res chain seq x y z
N MET A 1 -44.14 22.34 2.39
CA MET A 1 -43.80 21.11 1.65
C MET A 1 -42.66 20.41 2.39
N PRO A 2 -42.91 19.30 3.10
CA PRO A 2 -41.83 18.54 3.73
C PRO A 2 -41.02 17.82 2.64
N GLN A 3 -39.69 17.94 2.68
CA GLN A 3 -38.82 17.24 1.74
C GLN A 3 -38.83 15.74 2.03
N SER A 4 -39.03 14.92 0.99
CA SER A 4 -39.00 13.46 1.10
C SER A 4 -37.62 12.97 1.57
N PRO A 5 -37.56 11.97 2.47
CA PRO A 5 -36.28 11.44 2.95
C PRO A 5 -35.52 10.76 1.81
N GLN A 6 -34.30 11.21 1.57
CA GLN A 6 -33.40 10.59 0.60
C GLN A 6 -32.85 9.30 1.21
N HIS A 7 -33.32 8.14 0.76
CA HIS A 7 -32.79 6.87 1.20
C HIS A 7 -31.40 6.65 0.60
N VAL A 8 -30.36 6.60 1.43
CA VAL A 8 -29.02 6.19 1.00
C VAL A 8 -29.03 4.67 0.81
N LEU A 9 -28.92 4.22 -0.43
CA LEU A 9 -28.78 2.80 -0.74
C LEU A 9 -27.34 2.35 -0.51
N ALA A 10 -27.18 1.23 0.20
CA ALA A 10 -25.88 0.59 0.36
C ALA A 10 -25.33 0.18 -1.02
N ARG A 11 -24.03 0.44 -1.24
CA ARG A 11 -23.30 -0.01 -2.43
C ARG A 11 -22.20 -0.96 -2.02
N TRP A 12 -22.25 -2.17 -2.57
CA TRP A 12 -21.19 -3.15 -2.40
C TRP A 12 -19.98 -2.79 -3.25
N ALA A 13 -18.79 -2.85 -2.65
CA ALA A 13 -17.54 -2.74 -3.39
C ALA A 13 -17.36 -3.99 -4.27
N GLN A 14 -16.93 -3.78 -5.51
CA GLN A 14 -16.56 -4.88 -6.40
C GLN A 14 -15.22 -5.48 -5.94
N LEU A 15 -15.01 -6.77 -6.25
CA LEU A 15 -13.71 -7.40 -6.03
C LEU A 15 -12.69 -6.84 -7.05
N PRO A 16 -11.46 -6.53 -6.60
CA PRO A 16 -10.45 -5.96 -7.47
C PRO A 16 -9.85 -6.99 -8.43
N ASP A 17 -9.62 -6.58 -9.69
CA ASP A 17 -8.83 -7.34 -10.66
C ASP A 17 -7.34 -6.98 -10.50
N HIS A 18 -6.56 -7.89 -9.93
CA HIS A 18 -5.14 -7.65 -9.65
C HIS A 18 -4.28 -7.56 -10.91
N GLU A 19 -4.56 -8.38 -11.92
CA GLU A 19 -3.82 -8.37 -13.18
C GLU A 19 -4.00 -7.04 -13.90
N GLN A 20 -5.23 -6.54 -13.94
CA GLN A 20 -5.53 -5.25 -14.53
C GLN A 20 -4.88 -4.09 -13.75
N HIS A 21 -4.83 -4.17 -12.42
CA HIS A 21 -4.11 -3.17 -11.62
C HIS A 21 -2.60 -3.19 -11.88
N VAL A 22 -1.96 -4.38 -11.99
CA VAL A 22 -0.52 -4.50 -12.32
C VAL A 22 -0.24 -3.85 -13.68
N ARG A 23 -1.06 -4.14 -14.69
CA ARG A 23 -0.95 -3.53 -16.03
C ARG A 23 -1.10 -2.01 -15.96
N THR A 24 -2.05 -1.52 -15.17
CA THR A 24 -2.33 -0.09 -15.00
C THR A 24 -1.15 0.65 -14.38
N VAL A 25 -0.60 0.15 -13.27
CA VAL A 25 0.55 0.80 -12.60
C VAL A 25 1.83 0.71 -13.42
N THR A 26 2.04 -0.39 -14.16
CA THR A 26 3.19 -0.55 -15.07
C THR A 26 3.13 0.46 -16.21
N ARG A 27 1.97 0.60 -16.85
CA ARG A 27 1.76 1.59 -17.91
C ARG A 27 1.96 3.01 -17.39
N ALA A 28 1.33 3.35 -16.27
CA ALA A 28 1.45 4.69 -15.70
C ALA A 28 2.90 5.04 -15.33
N PHE A 29 3.68 4.07 -14.82
CA PHE A 29 5.11 4.27 -14.55
C PHE A 29 5.88 4.60 -15.84
N ARG A 30 5.66 3.84 -16.91
CA ARG A 30 6.30 4.08 -18.22
C ARG A 30 5.95 5.45 -18.78
N GLU A 31 4.67 5.82 -18.76
CA GLU A 31 4.18 7.12 -19.23
C GLU A 31 4.81 8.27 -18.44
N ARG A 32 5.01 8.09 -17.13
CA ARG A 32 5.53 9.15 -16.26
C ARG A 32 7.04 9.29 -16.28
N TYR A 33 7.77 8.17 -16.32
CA TYR A 33 9.22 8.14 -16.14
C TYR A 33 9.99 7.77 -17.41
N GLY A 34 9.30 7.43 -18.51
CA GLY A 34 9.89 7.12 -19.81
C GLY A 34 10.74 5.84 -19.83
N GLN A 35 10.60 4.99 -18.82
CA GLN A 35 11.38 3.76 -18.63
C GLN A 35 10.52 2.67 -18.00
N ASP A 36 10.96 1.42 -18.11
CA ASP A 36 10.34 0.29 -17.41
C ASP A 36 10.63 0.30 -15.90
N PRO A 37 9.63 -0.07 -15.06
CA PRO A 37 9.91 -0.39 -13.66
C PRO A 37 10.72 -1.68 -13.57
N ASP A 38 11.54 -1.83 -12.54
CA ASP A 38 12.25 -3.09 -12.25
C ASP A 38 11.28 -4.18 -11.78
N GLY A 39 10.12 -3.77 -11.25
CA GLY A 39 9.07 -4.68 -10.84
C GLY A 39 7.82 -3.97 -10.35
N VAL A 40 6.81 -4.78 -10.04
CA VAL A 40 5.59 -4.36 -9.34
C VAL A 40 5.48 -5.16 -8.06
N TRP A 41 5.37 -4.47 -6.94
CA TRP A 41 5.16 -5.05 -5.62
C TRP A 41 3.76 -4.69 -5.12
N SER A 42 3.24 -5.50 -4.19
CA SER A 42 1.92 -5.23 -3.62
C SER A 42 1.82 -5.64 -2.16
N ALA A 43 1.02 -4.88 -1.41
CA ALA A 43 0.67 -5.16 -0.03
C ALA A 43 -0.87 -5.15 0.11
N PRO A 44 -1.48 -6.17 0.73
CA PRO A 44 -2.91 -6.18 0.99
C PRO A 44 -3.25 -5.22 2.13
N GLY A 45 -4.43 -4.60 2.04
CA GLY A 45 -5.09 -4.08 3.23
C GLY A 45 -5.43 -5.22 4.19
N ARG A 46 -5.81 -4.88 5.42
CA ARG A 46 -6.27 -5.85 6.41
C ARG A 46 -7.54 -5.36 7.08
N LEU A 47 -8.26 -6.29 7.68
CA LEU A 47 -9.19 -6.02 8.78
C LEU A 47 -8.82 -6.92 9.95
N ASN A 48 -9.16 -6.53 11.17
CA ASN A 48 -9.08 -7.47 12.29
C ASN A 48 -10.45 -8.12 12.49
N LEU A 49 -10.48 -9.45 12.55
CA LEU A 49 -11.69 -10.20 12.90
C LEU A 49 -12.00 -10.05 14.39
N LEU A 50 -10.95 -9.98 15.21
CA LEU A 50 -10.97 -9.81 16.65
C LEU A 50 -9.75 -9.00 17.11
N GLY A 51 -9.85 -8.38 18.28
CA GLY A 51 -8.73 -7.66 18.90
C GLY A 51 -8.47 -6.29 18.28
N GLU A 52 -9.53 -5.53 18.00
CA GLU A 52 -9.37 -4.11 17.71
C GLU A 52 -8.97 -3.37 19.00
N TYR A 53 -8.00 -2.45 18.90
CA TYR A 53 -7.52 -1.62 20.01
C TYR A 53 -6.86 -2.37 21.19
N VAL A 54 -6.34 -3.57 20.97
CA VAL A 54 -5.61 -4.32 22.02
C VAL A 54 -4.14 -4.54 21.71
N ASP A 55 -3.74 -4.32 20.46
CA ASP A 55 -2.36 -4.52 19.98
C ASP A 55 -1.36 -3.59 20.70
N PHE A 56 -1.74 -2.35 20.96
CA PHE A 56 -0.91 -1.40 21.71
C PHE A 56 -0.80 -1.72 23.22
N ASN A 57 -1.66 -2.59 23.74
CA ASN A 57 -1.66 -3.01 25.16
C ASN A 57 -0.95 -4.37 25.38
N GLY A 58 -0.25 -4.89 24.37
CA GLY A 58 0.33 -6.23 24.41
C GLY A 58 -0.70 -7.37 24.30
N GLY A 59 -1.93 -7.04 23.89
CA GLY A 59 -2.99 -8.01 23.62
C GLY A 59 -2.81 -8.69 22.26
N CYS A 60 -3.45 -9.85 22.08
CA CYS A 60 -3.46 -10.56 20.80
C CYS A 60 -4.56 -10.04 19.87
N ALA A 61 -4.27 -10.01 18.57
CA ALA A 61 -5.23 -9.67 17.51
C ALA A 61 -5.29 -10.78 16.45
N LEU A 62 -6.42 -10.87 15.74
CA LEU A 62 -6.62 -11.81 14.64
C LEU A 62 -6.87 -11.06 13.32
N PRO A 63 -5.80 -10.59 12.65
CA PRO A 63 -5.92 -9.91 11.37
C PRO A 63 -6.16 -10.90 10.22
N THR A 64 -6.88 -10.44 9.19
CA THR A 64 -7.03 -11.16 7.91
C THR A 64 -6.78 -10.20 6.74
N PRO A 65 -6.03 -10.62 5.71
CA PRO A 65 -5.79 -9.80 4.53
C PRO A 65 -7.07 -9.61 3.72
N LEU A 66 -7.28 -8.38 3.25
CA LEU A 66 -8.31 -8.05 2.29
C LEU A 66 -7.82 -8.29 0.85
N PRO A 67 -8.73 -8.54 -0.11
CA PRO A 67 -8.35 -8.58 -1.52
C PRO A 67 -7.90 -7.20 -2.01
N TYR A 68 -8.31 -6.09 -1.39
CA TYR A 68 -7.88 -4.75 -1.77
C TYR A 68 -6.39 -4.53 -1.45
N ARG A 69 -5.61 -4.15 -2.47
CA ARG A 69 -4.15 -4.03 -2.40
C ARG A 69 -3.67 -2.63 -2.79
N THR A 70 -2.59 -2.19 -2.17
CA THR A 70 -1.74 -1.11 -2.69
C THR A 70 -0.67 -1.74 -3.57
N LEU A 71 -0.54 -1.28 -4.81
CA LEU A 71 0.49 -1.71 -5.76
C LEU A 71 1.50 -0.58 -5.98
N ILE A 72 2.76 -0.95 -6.16
CA ILE A 72 3.85 -0.03 -6.48
C ILE A 72 4.62 -0.60 -7.66
N ALA A 73 4.61 0.10 -8.80
CA ALA A 73 5.62 -0.06 -9.85
C ALA A 73 6.82 0.81 -9.49
N ALA A 74 8.01 0.22 -9.38
CA ALA A 74 9.21 0.96 -8.96
C ALA A 74 10.47 0.51 -9.70
N ARG A 75 11.44 1.42 -9.74
CA ARG A 75 12.78 1.23 -10.28
C ARG A 75 13.81 1.76 -9.28
N LEU A 76 14.91 1.05 -9.10
CA LEU A 76 16.03 1.48 -8.27
C LEU A 76 16.79 2.63 -8.94
N ARG A 77 17.20 3.60 -8.12
CA ARG A 77 18.05 4.72 -8.50
C ARG A 77 19.25 4.80 -7.55
N THR A 78 20.35 5.34 -8.04
CA THR A 78 21.62 5.48 -7.28
C THR A 78 21.93 6.91 -6.88
N ASP A 79 21.07 7.87 -7.23
CA ASP A 79 21.28 9.31 -6.99
C ASP A 79 20.76 9.79 -5.63
N GLY A 80 20.25 8.89 -4.79
CA GLY A 80 19.72 9.23 -3.47
C GLY A 80 18.43 10.07 -3.52
N VAL A 81 17.67 9.99 -4.61
CA VAL A 81 16.40 10.70 -4.76
C VAL A 81 15.25 9.72 -4.95
N LEU A 82 14.19 9.89 -4.15
CA LEU A 82 12.92 9.19 -4.30
C LEU A 82 11.92 10.09 -5.02
N HIS A 83 11.37 9.60 -6.13
CA HIS A 83 10.19 10.17 -6.78
C HIS A 83 9.03 9.22 -6.57
N ALA A 84 7.90 9.73 -6.08
CA ALA A 84 6.70 8.95 -5.85
C ALA A 84 5.46 9.73 -6.28
N GLU A 85 4.55 9.03 -6.95
CA GLU A 85 3.26 9.55 -7.40
C GLU A 85 2.18 8.52 -7.12
N SER A 86 0.97 8.99 -6.82
CA SER A 86 -0.20 8.15 -6.57
C SER A 86 -1.24 8.38 -7.67
N LEU A 87 -1.76 7.31 -8.26
CA LEU A 87 -2.81 7.41 -9.27
C LEU A 87 -4.15 7.81 -8.66
N GLN A 88 -4.40 7.46 -7.39
CA GLN A 88 -5.63 7.81 -6.68
C GLN A 88 -5.61 9.20 -6.06
N LEU A 89 -4.43 9.83 -5.94
CA LEU A 89 -4.27 11.19 -5.43
C LEU A 89 -3.58 12.05 -6.49
N PRO A 90 -4.33 12.55 -7.50
CA PRO A 90 -3.78 13.43 -8.51
C PRO A 90 -3.20 14.68 -7.86
N GLY A 91 -1.94 14.97 -8.15
CA GLY A 91 -1.22 16.11 -7.58
C GLY A 91 0.23 16.15 -8.07
N PRO A 92 0.98 17.22 -7.77
CA PRO A 92 2.41 17.25 -8.07
C PRO A 92 3.09 16.08 -7.34
N GLY A 93 3.84 15.27 -8.10
CA GLY A 93 4.56 14.14 -7.53
C GLY A 93 5.48 14.56 -6.38
N SER A 94 5.57 13.71 -5.37
CA SER A 94 6.44 13.94 -4.24
C SER A 94 7.87 13.59 -4.61
N ARG A 95 8.79 14.51 -4.32
CA ARG A 95 10.24 14.30 -4.46
C ARG A 95 10.88 14.49 -3.10
N SER A 96 11.59 13.48 -2.64
CA SER A 96 12.40 13.55 -1.42
C SER A 96 13.80 13.02 -1.65
N ARG A 97 14.80 13.60 -0.97
CA ARG A 97 16.17 13.10 -0.98
C ARG A 97 16.29 12.05 0.11
N THR A 98 16.64 10.83 -0.27
CA THR A 98 16.89 9.75 0.69
C THR A 98 18.32 9.91 1.21
N SER A 99 18.48 9.92 2.53
CA SER A 99 19.77 9.64 3.14
C SER A 99 20.04 8.14 2.97
N PRO A 100 21.26 7.72 2.58
CA PRO A 100 21.61 6.31 2.60
C PRO A 100 21.46 5.82 4.04
N ARG A 101 20.42 5.02 4.31
CA ARG A 101 20.39 4.27 5.57
C ARG A 101 21.48 3.22 5.45
N ALA A 102 22.50 3.30 6.30
CA ALA A 102 23.50 2.23 6.38
C ALA A 102 22.75 0.91 6.53
N ARG A 103 22.93 0.00 5.56
CA ARG A 103 22.47 -1.38 5.73
C ARG A 103 23.27 -1.94 6.89
N SER A 104 22.63 -2.17 8.04
CA SER A 104 23.25 -2.98 9.08
C SER A 104 23.55 -4.35 8.45
N PRO A 105 24.82 -4.80 8.44
CA PRO A 105 25.13 -6.13 7.96
C PRO A 105 24.49 -7.13 8.94
N GLY A 106 23.40 -7.78 8.55
CA GLY A 106 22.70 -8.76 9.39
C GLY A 106 21.17 -8.67 9.44
N GLY A 107 20.51 -7.77 8.71
CA GLY A 107 19.05 -7.72 8.68
C GLY A 107 18.42 -8.89 7.90
N SER A 108 18.30 -10.06 8.51
CA SER A 108 17.35 -11.07 8.05
C SER A 108 15.94 -10.49 8.13
N ALA A 109 15.16 -10.62 7.06
CA ALA A 109 13.72 -10.41 7.12
C ALA A 109 13.09 -11.57 7.90
N THR A 110 13.27 -11.57 9.21
CA THR A 110 12.53 -12.44 10.13
C THR A 110 11.27 -11.68 10.55
N SER A 111 10.12 -12.26 10.22
CA SER A 111 8.87 -11.99 10.93
C SER A 111 9.17 -12.11 12.43
N ALA A 112 9.10 -10.99 13.14
CA ALA A 112 9.28 -10.97 14.59
C ALA A 112 7.98 -11.49 15.23
N ALA A 113 7.91 -12.80 15.44
CA ALA A 113 7.22 -13.32 16.61
C ALA A 113 8.13 -13.08 17.81
N SER A 114 7.81 -12.10 18.65
CA SER A 114 8.50 -11.92 19.92
C SER A 114 8.05 -13.01 20.90
N PRO A 115 8.97 -13.70 21.61
CA PRO A 115 8.60 -14.46 22.80
C PRO A 115 8.38 -13.45 23.96
N GLY A 116 7.27 -13.61 24.68
CA GLY A 116 6.98 -12.82 25.87
C GLY A 116 7.85 -13.21 27.08
N PRO A 117 7.83 -12.39 28.15
CA PRO A 117 8.40 -12.76 29.44
C PRO A 117 7.69 -13.98 30.06
#